data_AF-A0A853CJB2-F1
#
_entry.id   AF-A0A853CJB2-F1
#
_cell.length_a   1.000
_cell.length_b   1.000
_cell.length_c   1.000
_cell.angle_alpha   90.00
_cell.angle_beta   90.00
_cell.angle_gamma   90.00
#
_symmetry.space_group_name_H-M   'P 1'
#
loop_
_entity.id
_entity.type
_entity.pdbx_description
1 polymer ?
#
loop_
_entity_poly.entity_id
_entity_poly.type
_entity_poly.pdbx_seq_one_letter_code
_entity_poly.pdbx_strand_id
1 'polypeptide(L)'
;MSHTSQSESSLDDDAPARGRLFRRRAVSGTPGDRARARKRSKARRRLANVAGLMAALVLTGAVYSTFAPANAADDTATASDAVAAGEAIYNRSCITCHGANLEGVPHRGPSLIGVGEAAVYFQVHTGRMPLARQEADAQEKPPVFSDAEIDQLMAYVQAHGGGPTLPSGDLRDGDLAQGGELFRLNCASCHNFVGEGGALSSGKAAPSLLDADDLTIYTAMLTGPENMPVFGDNQLTPQDKRAIINYIQTVKAQADPGGAGIGRIGPVSEGLVIWVVGIGILMFGVFWMGSKA
;
A
#
# COMPACT_ATOMS: atom_id res chain seq x y z
N MET A 1 32.03 11.14 -49.95
CA MET A 1 32.82 11.75 -51.05
C MET A 1 31.87 12.71 -51.77
N SER A 2 32.02 14.02 -51.86
CA SER A 2 33.11 14.94 -51.52
C SER A 2 32.57 16.39 -51.66
N HIS A 3 32.89 17.23 -50.67
CA HIS A 3 33.30 18.64 -50.76
C HIS A 3 32.47 19.77 -51.46
N THR A 4 32.00 20.69 -50.61
CA THR A 4 32.27 22.16 -50.53
C THR A 4 33.00 22.92 -51.66
N SER A 5 32.49 24.11 -51.99
CA SER A 5 33.11 25.48 -51.91
C SER A 5 32.40 26.44 -52.91
N GLN A 6 31.78 27.56 -52.53
CA GLN A 6 32.26 28.91 -52.17
C GLN A 6 32.91 29.76 -53.29
N SER A 7 32.61 31.09 -53.21
CA SER A 7 33.28 32.28 -53.80
C SER A 7 32.98 32.57 -55.30
N GLU A 8 32.87 33.80 -55.84
CA GLU A 8 33.14 35.21 -55.45
C GLU A 8 32.63 36.09 -56.65
N SER A 9 32.11 37.33 -56.59
CA SER A 9 32.76 38.65 -56.35
C SER A 9 32.03 39.77 -57.17
N SER A 10 32.43 41.03 -56.92
CA SER A 10 32.14 42.34 -57.56
C SER A 10 31.07 43.21 -56.87
N LEU A 11 31.42 44.22 -56.06
CA LEU A 11 32.08 45.54 -56.32
C LEU A 11 31.20 46.50 -57.14
N ASP A 12 30.66 47.56 -56.53
CA ASP A 12 31.27 48.91 -56.57
C ASP A 12 30.44 50.00 -55.83
N ASP A 13 31.23 50.98 -55.40
CA ASP A 13 31.05 52.32 -54.81
C ASP A 13 29.67 53.02 -54.77
N ASP A 14 29.39 53.71 -53.65
CA ASP A 14 29.52 55.18 -53.56
C ASP A 14 29.00 55.73 -52.22
N ALA A 15 29.77 56.64 -51.61
CA ALA A 15 29.37 57.47 -50.47
C ALA A 15 28.97 58.88 -50.96
N PRO A 16 28.14 59.65 -50.22
CA PRO A 16 28.78 60.60 -49.30
C PRO A 16 28.03 60.94 -47.99
N ALA A 17 28.88 61.31 -47.04
CA ALA A 17 28.69 62.03 -45.77
C ALA A 17 27.40 62.84 -45.55
N ARG A 18 26.80 62.68 -44.36
CA ARG A 18 26.21 63.78 -43.56
C ARG A 18 26.32 63.52 -42.05
N GLY A 19 27.12 64.35 -41.38
CA GLY A 19 27.31 64.32 -39.93
C GLY A 19 26.05 64.69 -39.15
N ARG A 20 25.87 64.04 -37.99
CA ARG A 20 24.95 64.51 -36.94
C ARG A 20 25.73 64.68 -35.65
N LEU A 21 25.84 65.95 -35.25
CA LEU A 21 26.36 66.42 -33.98
C LEU A 21 25.51 65.84 -32.82
N PHE A 22 26.04 64.85 -32.11
CA PHE A 22 25.48 64.48 -30.81
C PHE A 22 25.96 65.46 -29.75
N ARG A 23 25.08 66.42 -29.44
CA ARG A 23 25.15 67.32 -28.30
C ARG A 23 25.18 66.50 -27.00
N ARG A 24 26.36 66.25 -26.43
CA ARG A 24 26.49 65.71 -25.06
C ARG A 24 25.97 66.76 -24.08
N ARG A 25 24.75 66.58 -23.59
CA ARG A 25 24.22 67.31 -22.44
C ARG A 25 24.95 66.84 -21.20
N ALA A 26 25.75 67.71 -20.60
CA ALA A 26 26.34 67.49 -19.29
C ALA A 26 25.21 67.35 -18.26
N VAL A 27 25.04 66.15 -17.69
CA VAL A 27 24.21 65.96 -16.50
C VAL A 27 25.11 66.11 -15.29
N SER A 28 25.15 67.33 -14.76
CA SER A 28 25.66 67.62 -13.41
C SER A 28 24.74 66.93 -12.40
N GLY A 29 25.22 65.83 -11.82
CA GLY A 29 24.56 65.16 -10.70
C GLY A 29 25.64 64.69 -9.76
N THR A 30 25.48 64.99 -8.48
CA THR A 30 26.38 64.57 -7.39
C THR A 30 26.55 63.05 -7.40
N PRO A 31 27.71 62.50 -6.99
CA PRO A 31 27.98 61.06 -7.03
C PRO A 31 26.89 60.20 -6.35
N GLY A 32 26.25 60.75 -5.30
CA GLY A 32 25.12 60.12 -4.60
C GLY A 32 23.85 59.96 -5.44
N ASP A 33 23.53 60.90 -6.31
CA ASP A 33 22.31 60.86 -7.14
C ASP A 33 22.45 59.88 -8.30
N ARG A 34 23.64 59.80 -8.88
CA ARG A 34 23.98 58.78 -9.90
C ARG A 34 23.96 57.36 -9.31
N ALA A 35 24.38 57.19 -8.05
CA ALA A 35 24.31 55.91 -7.33
C ALA A 35 22.87 55.50 -6.98
N ARG A 36 22.02 56.45 -6.54
CA ARG A 36 20.59 56.20 -6.26
C ARG A 36 19.79 55.90 -7.53
N ALA A 37 20.07 56.60 -8.63
CA ALA A 37 19.45 56.33 -9.94
C ALA A 37 19.83 54.95 -10.50
N ARG A 38 21.12 54.55 -10.40
CA ARG A 38 21.58 53.19 -10.77
C ARG A 38 20.98 52.10 -9.87
N LYS A 39 20.86 52.32 -8.55
CA LYS A 39 20.18 51.37 -7.64
C LYS A 39 18.69 51.22 -7.99
N ARG A 40 17.97 52.31 -8.25
CA ARG A 40 16.56 52.30 -8.69
C ARG A 40 16.37 51.61 -10.05
N SER A 41 17.28 51.83 -11.02
CA SER A 41 17.21 51.15 -12.32
C SER A 41 17.49 49.66 -12.22
N LYS A 42 18.38 49.24 -11.30
CA LYS A 42 18.69 47.82 -11.05
C LYS A 42 17.54 47.11 -10.33
N ALA A 43 16.88 47.78 -9.39
CA ALA A 43 15.68 47.27 -8.72
C ALA A 43 14.48 47.13 -9.67
N ARG A 44 14.24 48.12 -10.54
CA ARG A 44 13.18 48.05 -11.57
C ARG A 44 13.42 46.93 -12.58
N ARG A 45 14.67 46.71 -13.02
CA ARG A 45 15.00 45.57 -13.90
C ARG A 45 14.79 44.22 -13.22
N ARG A 46 15.10 44.10 -11.93
CA ARG A 46 14.84 42.87 -11.16
C ARG A 46 13.34 42.59 -11.03
N LEU A 47 12.53 43.61 -10.72
CA LEU A 47 11.07 43.47 -10.66
C LEU A 47 10.47 43.13 -12.02
N ALA A 48 10.94 43.74 -13.11
CA ALA A 48 10.49 43.40 -14.46
C ALA A 48 10.86 41.97 -14.87
N ASN A 49 12.05 41.49 -14.50
CA ASN A 49 12.48 40.12 -14.78
C ASN A 49 11.68 39.10 -13.96
N VAL A 50 11.39 39.39 -12.68
CA VAL A 50 10.55 38.53 -11.83
C VAL A 50 9.11 38.50 -12.34
N ALA A 51 8.55 39.66 -12.72
CA ALA A 51 7.21 39.72 -13.30
C ALA A 51 7.14 38.96 -14.64
N GLY A 52 8.17 39.06 -15.48
CA GLY A 52 8.28 38.31 -16.73
C GLY A 52 8.37 36.80 -16.50
N LEU A 53 9.14 36.35 -15.49
CA LEU A 53 9.23 34.95 -15.10
C LEU A 53 7.89 34.42 -14.58
N MET A 54 7.20 35.18 -13.73
CA MET A 54 5.88 34.80 -13.21
C MET A 54 4.83 34.70 -14.32
N ALA A 55 4.82 35.66 -15.25
CA ALA A 55 3.94 35.61 -16.41
C ALA A 55 4.23 34.40 -17.31
N ALA A 56 5.51 34.06 -17.50
CA ALA A 56 5.93 32.87 -18.25
C ALA A 56 5.54 31.57 -17.54
N LEU A 57 5.65 31.49 -16.21
CA LEU A 57 5.19 30.32 -15.43
C LEU A 57 3.67 30.16 -15.51
N VAL A 58 2.91 31.26 -15.39
CA VAL A 58 1.45 31.23 -15.49
C VAL A 58 1.01 30.83 -16.89
N LEU A 59 1.64 31.37 -17.95
CA LEU A 59 1.35 30.98 -19.33
C LEU A 59 1.69 29.51 -19.58
N THR A 60 2.84 29.04 -19.10
CA THR A 60 3.22 27.62 -19.22
C THR A 60 2.26 26.73 -18.45
N GLY A 61 1.83 27.13 -17.25
CA GLY A 61 0.82 26.41 -16.46
C GLY A 61 -0.56 26.38 -17.13
N ALA A 62 -0.98 27.48 -17.77
CA ALA A 62 -2.23 27.56 -18.51
C ALA A 62 -2.21 26.68 -19.76
N VAL A 63 -1.12 26.71 -20.54
CA VAL A 63 -0.95 25.83 -21.71
C VAL A 63 -0.85 24.37 -21.28
N TYR A 64 -0.14 24.08 -20.18
CA TYR A 64 -0.11 22.73 -19.63
C TYR A 64 -1.50 22.27 -19.20
N SER A 65 -2.36 23.14 -18.64
CA SER A 65 -3.73 22.78 -18.26
C SER A 65 -4.63 22.40 -19.44
N THR A 66 -4.34 22.87 -20.66
CA THR A 66 -5.11 22.49 -21.85
C THR A 66 -4.66 21.17 -22.49
N PHE A 67 -3.45 20.70 -22.16
CA PHE A 67 -2.89 19.44 -22.67
C PHE A 67 -2.69 18.38 -21.58
N ALA A 68 -2.83 18.74 -20.31
CA ALA A 68 -2.84 17.80 -19.22
C ALA A 68 -4.04 16.88 -19.40
N PRO A 69 -3.86 15.55 -19.37
CA PRO A 69 -4.99 14.66 -19.26
C PRO A 69 -5.76 15.08 -18.02
N ALA A 70 -7.07 15.27 -18.17
CA ALA A 70 -7.95 15.45 -17.04
C ALA A 70 -7.98 14.13 -16.25
N ASN A 71 -6.96 13.90 -15.43
CA ASN A 71 -7.09 13.04 -14.27
C ASN A 71 -7.81 13.88 -13.20
N ALA A 72 -9.02 14.33 -13.54
CA ALA A 72 -10.01 14.57 -12.51
C ALA A 72 -10.23 13.20 -11.87
N ALA A 73 -10.04 13.11 -10.56
CA ALA A 73 -10.58 11.99 -9.81
C ALA A 73 -12.07 11.92 -10.15
N ASP A 74 -12.42 10.96 -11.00
CA ASP A 74 -13.79 10.67 -11.38
C ASP A 74 -14.37 9.90 -10.20
N ASP A 75 -14.74 10.62 -9.13
CA ASP A 75 -15.46 10.09 -7.96
C ASP A 75 -16.91 9.68 -8.32
N THR A 76 -17.20 9.52 -9.61
CA THR A 76 -18.44 9.02 -10.18
C THR A 76 -18.21 7.78 -11.05
N ALA A 77 -17.28 6.90 -10.68
CA ALA A 77 -17.35 5.51 -11.15
C ALA A 77 -18.71 4.94 -10.73
N THR A 78 -19.60 4.73 -11.69
CA THR A 78 -20.88 4.08 -11.42
C THR A 78 -20.62 2.63 -11.04
N ALA A 79 -21.53 1.99 -10.30
CA ALA A 79 -21.39 0.57 -9.96
C ALA A 79 -21.16 -0.31 -11.21
N SER A 80 -21.71 0.07 -12.37
CA SER A 80 -21.43 -0.57 -13.66
C SER A 80 -20.01 -0.39 -14.15
N ASP A 81 -19.39 0.77 -13.94
CA ASP A 81 -18.01 1.03 -14.36
C ASP A 81 -17.02 0.22 -13.52
N ALA A 82 -17.25 0.11 -12.21
CA ALA A 82 -16.44 -0.70 -11.32
C ALA A 82 -16.51 -2.20 -11.68
N VAL A 83 -17.71 -2.70 -11.99
CA VAL A 83 -17.90 -4.10 -12.45
C VAL A 83 -17.20 -4.34 -13.78
N ALA A 84 -17.30 -3.43 -14.75
CA ALA A 84 -16.64 -3.56 -16.05
C ALA A 84 -15.10 -3.51 -15.94
N ALA A 85 -14.57 -2.63 -15.08
CA ALA A 85 -13.14 -2.59 -14.78
C ALA A 85 -12.68 -3.89 -14.10
N GLY A 86 -13.45 -4.39 -13.13
CA GLY A 86 -13.19 -5.67 -12.46
C GLY A 86 -13.19 -6.85 -13.42
N GLU A 87 -14.12 -6.88 -14.37
CA GLU A 87 -14.19 -7.89 -15.43
C GLU A 87 -12.91 -7.91 -16.28
N ALA A 88 -12.39 -6.74 -16.66
CA ALA A 88 -11.14 -6.65 -17.41
C ALA A 88 -9.96 -7.24 -16.64
N ILE A 89 -9.90 -7.01 -15.32
CA ILE A 89 -8.87 -7.60 -14.44
C ILE A 89 -9.05 -9.11 -14.32
N TYR A 90 -10.29 -9.57 -14.13
CA TYR A 90 -10.63 -10.98 -14.03
C TYR A 90 -10.24 -11.75 -15.29
N ASN A 91 -10.56 -11.20 -16.46
CA ASN A 91 -10.28 -11.80 -17.76
C ASN A 91 -8.77 -11.91 -18.06
N ARG A 92 -7.94 -10.99 -17.56
CA ARG A 92 -6.48 -11.06 -17.76
C ARG A 92 -5.76 -11.94 -16.73
N SER A 93 -6.31 -12.10 -15.52
CA SER A 93 -5.56 -12.67 -14.39
C SER A 93 -6.18 -13.91 -13.73
N CYS A 94 -7.49 -14.12 -13.83
CA CYS A 94 -8.21 -15.10 -13.00
C CYS A 94 -8.93 -16.19 -13.81
N ILE A 95 -9.40 -15.83 -15.02
CA ILE A 95 -10.24 -16.69 -15.88
C ILE A 95 -9.66 -18.07 -16.18
N THR A 96 -8.33 -18.18 -16.28
CA THR A 96 -7.66 -19.43 -16.66
C THR A 96 -7.88 -20.52 -15.62
N CYS A 97 -8.02 -20.15 -14.35
CA CYS A 97 -8.24 -21.04 -13.20
C CYS A 97 -9.69 -21.05 -12.73
N HIS A 98 -10.37 -19.91 -12.78
CA HIS A 98 -11.71 -19.73 -12.19
C HIS A 98 -12.87 -19.75 -13.21
N GLY A 99 -12.58 -19.92 -14.50
CA GLY A 99 -13.60 -20.03 -15.55
C GLY A 99 -14.12 -18.67 -16.02
N ALA A 100 -14.81 -18.63 -17.17
CA ALA A 100 -15.29 -17.37 -17.76
C ALA A 100 -16.48 -16.75 -17.02
N ASN A 101 -17.20 -17.58 -16.26
CA ASN A 101 -18.43 -17.26 -15.54
C ASN A 101 -18.30 -17.60 -14.05
N LEU A 102 -17.08 -17.57 -13.48
CA LEU A 102 -16.78 -17.93 -12.09
C LEU A 102 -17.03 -19.41 -11.73
N GLU A 103 -17.27 -20.27 -12.72
CA GLU A 103 -17.67 -21.67 -12.53
C GLU A 103 -16.54 -22.58 -12.01
N GLY A 104 -15.30 -22.09 -12.02
CA GLY A 104 -14.11 -22.86 -11.69
C GLY A 104 -13.66 -23.74 -12.85
N VAL A 105 -12.40 -24.18 -12.80
CA VAL A 105 -11.84 -25.12 -13.77
C VAL A 105 -11.37 -26.38 -13.02
N PRO A 106 -11.90 -27.58 -13.36
CA PRO A 106 -11.50 -28.82 -12.72
C PRO A 106 -9.98 -28.99 -12.66
N HIS A 107 -9.47 -29.36 -11.49
CA HIS A 107 -8.04 -29.54 -11.20
C HIS A 107 -7.16 -28.30 -11.35
N ARG A 108 -7.73 -27.09 -11.53
CA ARG A 108 -6.97 -25.85 -11.67
C ARG A 108 -7.39 -24.77 -10.67
N GLY A 109 -8.67 -24.50 -10.53
CA GLY A 109 -9.19 -23.52 -9.59
C GLY A 109 -10.65 -23.79 -9.21
N PRO A 110 -11.03 -23.49 -7.96
CA PRO A 110 -12.40 -23.67 -7.51
C PRO A 110 -13.34 -22.66 -8.17
N SER A 111 -14.65 -22.91 -8.06
CA SER A 111 -15.66 -21.92 -8.41
C SER A 111 -15.59 -20.71 -7.46
N LEU A 112 -15.84 -19.52 -8.01
CA LEU A 112 -16.02 -18.28 -7.26
C LEU A 112 -17.49 -17.86 -7.17
N ILE A 113 -18.43 -18.74 -7.52
CA ILE A 113 -19.86 -18.49 -7.32
C ILE A 113 -20.18 -18.64 -5.82
N GLY A 114 -20.82 -17.63 -5.24
CA GLY A 114 -21.24 -17.62 -3.84
C GLY A 114 -20.15 -17.25 -2.83
N VAL A 115 -18.90 -17.00 -3.26
CA VAL A 115 -17.79 -16.67 -2.34
C VAL A 115 -17.85 -15.22 -1.84
N GLY A 116 -18.47 -14.32 -2.61
CA GLY A 116 -18.66 -12.91 -2.29
C GLY A 116 -17.39 -12.05 -2.35
N GLU A 117 -17.59 -10.73 -2.26
CA GLU A 117 -16.50 -9.76 -2.18
C GLU A 117 -15.60 -9.95 -0.95
N ALA A 118 -16.13 -10.46 0.17
CA ALA A 118 -15.34 -10.71 1.38
C ALA A 118 -14.20 -11.71 1.12
N ALA A 119 -14.43 -12.73 0.27
CA ALA A 119 -13.40 -13.72 -0.05
C ALA A 119 -12.35 -13.13 -0.99
N VAL A 120 -12.78 -12.28 -1.91
CA VAL A 120 -11.88 -11.55 -2.83
C VAL A 120 -11.01 -10.59 -2.04
N TYR A 121 -11.59 -9.81 -1.11
CA TYR A 121 -10.83 -8.97 -0.18
C TYR A 121 -9.78 -9.81 0.52
N PHE A 122 -10.17 -10.84 1.27
CA PHE A 122 -9.22 -11.63 2.04
C PHE A 122 -8.11 -12.21 1.17
N GLN A 123 -8.46 -12.89 0.06
CA GLN A 123 -7.47 -13.60 -0.74
C GLN A 123 -6.54 -12.66 -1.52
N VAL A 124 -7.07 -11.56 -2.06
CA VAL A 124 -6.32 -10.67 -2.95
C VAL A 124 -5.61 -9.55 -2.17
N HIS A 125 -6.26 -8.98 -1.16
CA HIS A 125 -5.68 -7.93 -0.31
C HIS A 125 -4.51 -8.46 0.53
N THR A 126 -4.54 -9.71 0.97
CA THR A 126 -3.36 -10.33 1.62
C THR A 126 -2.38 -10.92 0.59
N GLY A 127 -2.58 -10.67 -0.70
CA GLY A 127 -1.75 -11.15 -1.79
C GLY A 127 -1.64 -12.68 -1.93
N ARG A 128 -2.49 -13.47 -1.27
CA ARG A 128 -2.49 -14.95 -1.39
C ARG A 128 -2.85 -15.35 -2.81
N MET A 129 -3.89 -14.72 -3.35
CA MET A 129 -4.27 -14.73 -4.75
C MET A 129 -3.74 -13.48 -5.49
N PRO A 130 -3.27 -13.61 -6.74
CA PRO A 130 -3.15 -14.84 -7.52
C PRO A 130 -2.06 -15.80 -7.00
N LEU A 131 -2.34 -17.10 -7.05
CA LEU A 131 -1.37 -18.14 -6.67
C LEU A 131 -0.26 -18.27 -7.71
N ALA A 132 0.99 -18.32 -7.24
CA ALA A 132 2.13 -18.58 -8.11
C ALA A 132 2.26 -20.08 -8.47
N ARG A 133 1.82 -20.96 -7.55
CA ARG A 133 1.92 -22.42 -7.63
C ARG A 133 0.88 -23.04 -6.70
N GLN A 134 0.37 -24.22 -7.07
CA GLN A 134 -0.57 -24.98 -6.25
C GLN A 134 0.22 -25.74 -5.17
N GLU A 135 0.32 -25.13 -4.00
CA GLU A 135 1.02 -25.69 -2.84
C GLU A 135 0.03 -26.13 -1.77
N ALA A 136 0.54 -26.74 -0.70
CA ALA A 136 -0.29 -27.11 0.44
C ALA A 136 -0.98 -25.91 1.10
N ASP A 137 -0.34 -24.73 1.07
CA ASP A 137 -0.77 -23.50 1.72
C ASP A 137 -0.44 -22.27 0.84
N ALA A 138 -1.38 -21.37 0.71
CA ALA A 138 -1.32 -20.09 0.04
C ALA A 138 -0.65 -19.07 0.95
N GLN A 139 0.68 -19.02 0.85
CA GLN A 139 1.48 -18.06 1.60
C GLN A 139 1.13 -16.62 1.25
N GLU A 140 1.18 -15.77 2.27
CA GLU A 140 1.04 -14.33 2.16
C GLU A 140 2.19 -13.74 1.33
N LYS A 141 1.85 -12.82 0.43
CA LYS A 141 2.79 -12.13 -0.46
C LYS A 141 2.36 -10.67 -0.58
N PRO A 142 3.27 -9.78 -1.02
CA PRO A 142 2.86 -8.43 -1.41
C PRO A 142 1.72 -8.48 -2.44
N PRO A 143 0.64 -7.70 -2.23
CA PRO A 143 -0.48 -7.66 -3.16
C PRO A 143 -0.02 -7.25 -4.55
N VAL A 144 -0.56 -7.93 -5.57
CA VAL A 144 -0.24 -7.67 -6.99
C VAL A 144 -1.10 -6.54 -7.54
N PHE A 145 -2.30 -6.38 -6.99
CA PHE A 145 -3.26 -5.37 -7.39
C PHE A 145 -3.29 -4.23 -6.38
N SER A 146 -3.59 -3.03 -6.85
CA SER A 146 -3.88 -1.88 -5.99
C SER A 146 -5.24 -2.01 -5.30
N ASP A 147 -5.46 -1.29 -4.20
CA ASP A 147 -6.75 -1.31 -3.46
C ASP A 147 -7.93 -1.00 -4.38
N ALA A 148 -7.79 -0.02 -5.29
CA ALA A 148 -8.83 0.31 -6.27
C ALA A 148 -9.11 -0.83 -7.27
N GLU A 149 -8.08 -1.58 -7.68
CA GLU A 149 -8.26 -2.76 -8.53
C GLU A 149 -8.90 -3.92 -7.77
N ILE A 150 -8.61 -4.05 -6.47
CA ILE A 150 -9.24 -5.04 -5.58
C ILE A 150 -10.72 -4.70 -5.42
N ASP A 151 -11.07 -3.44 -5.19
CA ASP A 151 -12.47 -2.98 -5.11
C ASP A 151 -13.26 -3.28 -6.40
N GLN A 152 -12.63 -3.07 -7.55
CA GLN A 152 -13.21 -3.41 -8.85
C GLN A 152 -13.43 -4.92 -9.01
N LEU A 153 -12.44 -5.74 -8.63
CA LEU A 153 -12.57 -7.21 -8.63
C LEU A 153 -13.66 -7.69 -7.67
N MET A 154 -13.75 -7.09 -6.48
CA MET A 154 -14.78 -7.36 -5.50
C MET A 154 -16.18 -7.09 -6.08
N ALA A 155 -16.38 -5.91 -6.68
CA ALA A 155 -17.63 -5.55 -7.33
C ALA A 155 -18.01 -6.53 -8.44
N TYR A 156 -17.06 -6.94 -9.28
CA TYR A 156 -17.30 -7.90 -10.36
C TYR A 156 -17.74 -9.27 -9.84
N VAL A 157 -17.00 -9.84 -8.87
CA VAL A 157 -17.33 -11.15 -8.29
C VAL A 157 -18.64 -11.10 -7.52
N GLN A 158 -18.91 -10.01 -6.78
CA GLN A 158 -20.17 -9.85 -6.06
C GLN A 158 -21.36 -9.75 -7.02
N ALA A 159 -21.22 -9.02 -8.13
CA ALA A 159 -22.30 -8.85 -9.11
C ALA A 159 -22.66 -10.15 -9.85
N HIS A 160 -21.67 -11.02 -10.14
CA HIS A 160 -21.87 -12.24 -10.94
C HIS A 160 -22.03 -13.51 -10.09
N GLY A 161 -21.28 -13.61 -8.99
CA GLY A 161 -21.25 -14.79 -8.13
C GLY A 161 -22.11 -14.66 -6.87
N GLY A 162 -22.29 -13.44 -6.37
CA GLY A 162 -22.90 -13.19 -5.06
C GLY A 162 -22.11 -13.79 -3.90
N GLY A 163 -22.64 -13.67 -2.68
CA GLY A 163 -22.04 -14.20 -1.46
C GLY A 163 -21.90 -13.14 -0.36
N PRO A 164 -21.12 -13.44 0.70
CA PRO A 164 -20.92 -12.55 1.82
C PRO A 164 -20.23 -11.22 1.43
N THR A 165 -20.77 -10.12 1.95
CA THR A 165 -20.27 -8.76 1.70
C THR A 165 -19.34 -8.28 2.82
N LEU A 166 -18.59 -7.21 2.55
CA LEU A 166 -17.76 -6.58 3.55
C LEU A 166 -18.62 -5.99 4.68
N PRO A 167 -18.14 -6.06 5.94
CA PRO A 167 -18.79 -5.39 7.05
C PRO A 167 -18.65 -3.86 6.93
N SER A 168 -19.57 -3.14 7.57
CA SER A 168 -19.51 -1.68 7.71
C SER A 168 -19.40 -1.28 9.19
N GLY A 169 -18.96 -0.05 9.43
CA GLY A 169 -18.81 0.52 10.77
C GLY A 169 -17.48 0.15 11.44
N ASP A 170 -17.42 0.40 12.75
CA ASP A 170 -16.24 0.07 13.56
C ASP A 170 -16.20 -1.43 13.85
N LEU A 171 -15.14 -2.10 13.39
CA LEU A 171 -14.95 -3.53 13.58
C LEU A 171 -14.44 -3.92 14.96
N ARG A 172 -14.14 -2.92 15.81
CA ARG A 172 -13.66 -3.09 17.18
C ARG A 172 -14.72 -2.77 18.22
N ASP A 173 -15.92 -2.39 17.80
CA ASP A 173 -17.08 -2.15 18.67
C ASP A 173 -17.69 -3.47 19.15
N GLY A 174 -16.96 -4.17 20.02
CA GLY A 174 -17.36 -5.45 20.60
C GLY A 174 -16.83 -5.65 22.01
N ASP A 175 -17.53 -6.49 22.79
CA ASP A 175 -17.14 -6.76 24.18
C ASP A 175 -15.84 -7.57 24.26
N LEU A 176 -14.84 -7.03 24.96
CA LEU A 176 -13.51 -7.63 25.03
C LEU A 176 -13.52 -9.01 25.74
N ALA A 177 -14.31 -9.15 26.81
CA ALA A 177 -14.33 -10.37 27.60
C ALA A 177 -15.02 -11.50 26.82
N GLN A 178 -16.15 -11.19 26.20
CA GLN A 178 -16.86 -12.10 25.29
C GLN A 178 -15.97 -12.50 24.11
N GLY A 179 -15.25 -11.54 23.51
CA GLY A 179 -14.32 -11.80 22.42
C GLY A 179 -13.23 -12.79 22.80
N GLY A 180 -12.66 -12.66 24.00
CA GLY A 180 -11.67 -13.58 24.53
C GLY A 180 -12.23 -14.99 24.78
N GLU A 181 -13.45 -15.10 25.29
CA GLU A 181 -14.12 -16.40 25.44
C GLU A 181 -14.34 -17.07 24.08
N LEU A 182 -14.94 -16.35 23.13
CA LEU A 182 -15.23 -16.86 21.80
C LEU A 182 -13.97 -17.28 21.05
N PHE A 183 -12.91 -16.46 21.10
CA PHE A 183 -11.64 -16.77 20.45
C PHE A 183 -11.00 -18.03 21.05
N ARG A 184 -11.01 -18.18 22.38
CA ARG A 184 -10.46 -19.36 23.06
C ARG A 184 -11.24 -20.64 22.73
N LEU A 185 -12.56 -20.54 22.56
CA LEU A 185 -13.42 -21.67 22.21
C LEU A 185 -13.32 -22.08 20.74
N ASN A 186 -13.12 -21.13 19.82
CA ASN A 186 -13.27 -21.38 18.38
C ASN A 186 -11.97 -21.27 17.57
N CYS A 187 -10.98 -20.52 18.04
CA CYS A 187 -9.84 -20.10 17.21
C CYS A 187 -8.48 -20.51 17.82
N ALA A 188 -8.35 -20.47 19.14
CA ALA A 188 -7.06 -20.65 19.83
C ALA A 188 -6.45 -22.04 19.64
N SER A 189 -7.23 -23.06 19.30
CA SER A 189 -6.73 -24.40 18.97
C SER A 189 -5.80 -24.40 17.75
N CYS A 190 -5.97 -23.43 16.84
CA CYS A 190 -5.17 -23.29 15.63
C CYS A 190 -4.24 -22.07 15.73
N HIS A 191 -4.77 -20.92 16.15
CA HIS A 191 -4.03 -19.65 16.14
C HIS A 191 -3.28 -19.33 17.44
N ASN A 192 -3.23 -20.24 18.42
CA ASN A 192 -2.72 -19.98 19.77
C ASN A 192 -3.59 -18.96 20.54
N PHE A 193 -3.47 -18.90 21.87
CA PHE A 193 -4.24 -18.00 22.75
C PHE A 193 -4.00 -16.51 22.50
N VAL A 194 -2.81 -16.17 21.99
CA VAL A 194 -2.39 -14.80 21.67
C VAL A 194 -2.44 -14.48 20.17
N GLY A 195 -2.84 -15.43 19.34
CA GLY A 195 -2.87 -15.23 17.88
C GLY A 195 -1.52 -15.47 17.18
N GLU A 196 -0.53 -16.10 17.80
CA GLU A 196 0.80 -16.34 17.19
C GLU A 196 0.75 -17.30 15.99
N GLY A 197 -0.31 -18.11 15.86
CA GLY A 197 -0.40 -19.17 14.86
C GLY A 197 0.05 -20.53 15.40
N GLY A 198 0.07 -21.52 14.51
CA GLY A 198 0.37 -22.90 14.88
C GLY A 198 0.55 -23.84 13.69
N ALA A 199 1.31 -24.91 13.88
CA ALA A 199 1.49 -25.92 12.84
C ALA A 199 0.22 -26.78 12.68
N LEU A 200 -0.19 -27.01 11.44
CA LEU A 200 -1.28 -27.92 11.08
C LEU A 200 -0.74 -29.16 10.38
N SER A 201 -1.62 -30.12 10.11
CA SER A 201 -1.26 -31.33 9.35
C SER A 201 -0.94 -31.00 7.89
N SER A 202 -0.25 -31.93 7.22
CA SER A 202 0.01 -31.86 5.77
C SER A 202 0.83 -30.65 5.32
N GLY A 203 1.70 -30.13 6.19
CA GLY A 203 2.60 -29.01 5.87
C GLY A 203 1.92 -27.64 5.83
N LYS A 204 0.68 -27.54 6.32
CA LYS A 204 -0.05 -26.28 6.46
C LYS A 204 0.24 -25.64 7.82
N ALA A 205 0.00 -24.34 7.94
CA ALA A 205 0.07 -23.65 9.22
C ALA A 205 -1.10 -22.68 9.38
N ALA A 206 -1.57 -22.51 10.61
CA ALA A 206 -2.38 -21.37 10.97
C ALA A 206 -1.45 -20.14 11.04
N PRO A 207 -1.71 -19.08 10.25
CA PRO A 207 -0.86 -17.90 10.26
C PRO A 207 -0.97 -17.14 11.59
N SER A 208 0.06 -16.34 11.87
CA SER A 208 0.01 -15.35 12.94
C SER A 208 -1.01 -14.26 12.60
N LEU A 209 -1.78 -13.85 13.59
CA LEU A 209 -2.75 -12.77 13.55
C LEU A 209 -2.14 -11.44 14.00
N LEU A 210 -0.86 -11.44 14.40
CA LEU A 210 -0.19 -10.25 14.93
C LEU A 210 -0.01 -9.15 13.88
N ASP A 211 0.02 -9.47 12.59
CA ASP A 211 0.17 -8.46 11.52
C ASP A 211 -1.16 -8.19 10.79
N ALA A 212 -2.23 -8.91 11.12
CA ALA A 212 -3.51 -8.77 10.45
C ALA A 212 -4.27 -7.49 10.86
N ASP A 213 -4.91 -6.86 9.88
CA ASP A 213 -5.85 -5.77 10.08
C ASP A 213 -7.27 -6.29 10.42
N ASP A 214 -8.13 -5.38 10.89
CA ASP A 214 -9.47 -5.73 11.38
C ASP A 214 -10.35 -6.34 10.28
N LEU A 215 -10.25 -5.82 9.06
CA LEU A 215 -11.07 -6.26 7.93
C LEU A 215 -10.62 -7.63 7.42
N THR A 216 -9.32 -7.90 7.43
CA THR A 216 -8.71 -9.20 7.11
C THR A 216 -9.13 -10.25 8.13
N ILE A 217 -9.14 -9.93 9.43
CA ILE A 217 -9.62 -10.86 10.46
C ILE A 217 -11.11 -11.13 10.29
N TYR A 218 -11.93 -10.11 10.05
CA TYR A 218 -13.37 -10.28 9.84
C TYR A 218 -13.68 -11.15 8.63
N THR A 219 -13.05 -10.84 7.50
CA THR A 219 -13.25 -11.56 6.24
C THR A 219 -12.71 -12.99 6.34
N ALA A 220 -11.57 -13.23 7.01
CA ALA A 220 -11.08 -14.58 7.28
C ALA A 220 -12.12 -15.43 8.04
N MET A 221 -12.72 -14.90 9.10
CA MET A 221 -13.79 -15.59 9.82
C MET A 221 -15.00 -15.85 8.93
N LEU A 222 -15.39 -14.87 8.12
CA LEU A 222 -16.58 -14.95 7.27
C LEU A 222 -16.41 -15.93 6.11
N THR A 223 -15.20 -16.09 5.56
CA THR A 223 -14.97 -16.88 4.34
C THR A 223 -14.24 -18.19 4.56
N GLY A 224 -13.66 -18.42 5.74
CA GLY A 224 -12.97 -19.66 6.09
C GLY A 224 -11.87 -20.03 5.10
N PRO A 225 -10.78 -19.25 5.02
CA PRO A 225 -9.71 -19.51 4.06
C PRO A 225 -9.01 -20.85 4.34
N GLU A 226 -8.78 -21.60 3.27
CA GLU A 226 -8.12 -22.91 3.30
C GLU A 226 -8.79 -23.95 4.21
N ASN A 227 -8.13 -24.29 5.33
CA ASN A 227 -8.60 -25.25 6.31
C ASN A 227 -9.34 -24.58 7.48
N MET A 228 -9.39 -23.24 7.50
CA MET A 228 -10.14 -22.51 8.52
C MET A 228 -11.65 -22.71 8.27
N PRO A 229 -12.43 -23.12 9.30
CA PRO A 229 -13.87 -23.23 9.15
C PRO A 229 -14.52 -21.89 8.77
N VAL A 230 -15.62 -21.96 8.01
CA VAL A 230 -16.43 -20.78 7.69
C VAL A 230 -17.32 -20.45 8.89
N PHE A 231 -17.10 -19.29 9.51
CA PHE A 231 -17.93 -18.76 10.60
C PHE A 231 -18.94 -17.77 10.03
N GLY A 232 -20.00 -18.29 9.41
CA GLY A 232 -21.12 -17.48 8.94
C GLY A 232 -21.90 -16.81 10.08
N ASP A 233 -22.78 -15.87 9.75
CA ASP A 233 -23.51 -15.07 10.75
C ASP A 233 -24.48 -15.87 11.62
N ASN A 234 -24.79 -17.10 11.22
CA ASN A 234 -25.58 -18.05 12.02
C ASN A 234 -24.75 -18.74 13.12
N GLN A 235 -23.43 -18.76 13.00
CA GLN A 235 -22.52 -19.38 13.98
C GLN A 235 -21.85 -18.34 14.87
N LEU A 236 -21.32 -17.27 14.28
CA LEU A 236 -20.80 -16.10 14.98
C LEU A 236 -21.49 -14.88 14.41
N THR A 237 -22.28 -14.19 15.23
CA THR A 237 -22.97 -12.98 14.78
C THR A 237 -21.95 -11.90 14.41
N PRO A 238 -22.33 -10.88 13.62
CA PRO A 238 -21.44 -9.74 13.36
C PRO A 238 -20.88 -9.10 14.63
N GLN A 239 -21.66 -9.09 15.73
CA GLN A 239 -21.21 -8.57 17.01
C GLN A 239 -20.16 -9.47 17.68
N ASP A 240 -20.34 -10.78 17.61
CA ASP A 240 -19.36 -11.76 18.11
C ASP A 240 -18.02 -11.64 17.36
N LYS A 241 -18.09 -11.46 16.03
CA LYS A 241 -16.90 -11.22 15.20
C LYS A 241 -16.17 -9.94 15.61
N ARG A 242 -16.90 -8.84 15.85
CA ARG A 242 -16.31 -7.58 16.36
C ARG A 242 -15.68 -7.76 17.74
N ALA A 243 -16.32 -8.50 18.63
CA ALA A 243 -15.76 -8.84 19.95
C ALA A 243 -14.44 -9.61 19.82
N ILE A 244 -14.38 -10.62 18.94
CA ILE A 244 -13.16 -11.39 18.66
C ILE A 244 -12.05 -10.49 18.11
N ILE A 245 -12.35 -9.62 17.15
CA ILE A 245 -11.38 -8.66 16.58
C ILE A 245 -10.85 -7.73 17.67
N ASN A 246 -11.74 -7.17 18.49
CA ASN A 246 -11.34 -6.32 19.61
C ASN A 246 -10.40 -7.06 20.58
N TYR A 247 -10.68 -8.33 20.88
CA TYR A 247 -9.80 -9.18 21.67
C TYR A 247 -8.43 -9.38 21.03
N ILE A 248 -8.37 -9.82 19.78
CA ILE A 248 -7.10 -10.07 19.07
C ILE A 248 -6.22 -8.81 19.07
N GLN A 249 -6.81 -7.68 18.68
CA GLN A 249 -6.07 -6.42 18.60
C GLN A 249 -5.66 -5.88 19.98
N THR A 250 -6.44 -6.15 21.02
CA THR A 250 -6.07 -5.80 22.40
C THR A 250 -4.88 -6.65 22.87
N VAL A 251 -4.93 -7.97 22.66
CA VAL A 251 -3.85 -8.87 23.07
C VAL A 251 -2.55 -8.58 22.32
N LYS A 252 -2.64 -8.25 21.02
CA LYS A 252 -1.53 -7.78 20.19
C LYS A 252 -0.85 -6.52 20.77
N ALA A 253 -1.64 -5.59 21.31
CA ALA A 253 -1.13 -4.33 21.85
C ALA A 253 -0.66 -4.43 23.32
N GLN A 254 -1.02 -5.50 24.03
CA GLN A 254 -0.64 -5.66 25.44
C GLN A 254 0.85 -5.95 25.59
N ALA A 255 1.53 -5.21 26.46
CA ALA A 255 2.91 -5.50 26.86
C ALA A 255 3.01 -6.82 27.63
N ASP A 256 4.18 -7.46 27.61
CA ASP A 256 4.47 -8.67 28.39
C ASP A 256 4.69 -8.35 29.86
N PRO A 257 3.77 -8.70 30.78
CA PRO A 257 4.01 -8.51 32.19
C PRO A 257 5.01 -9.56 32.68
N GLY A 258 6.15 -9.12 33.22
CA GLY A 258 7.13 -10.01 33.85
C GLY A 258 8.41 -10.28 33.04
N GLY A 259 8.61 -9.63 31.89
CA GLY A 259 9.87 -9.69 31.15
C GLY A 259 9.68 -9.93 29.66
N ALA A 260 10.66 -10.58 29.02
CA ALA A 260 10.57 -10.90 27.60
C ALA A 260 9.53 -12.01 27.37
N GLY A 261 8.59 -11.81 26.45
CA GLY A 261 7.53 -12.79 26.14
C GLY A 261 7.98 -14.03 25.37
N ILE A 262 9.21 -14.06 24.82
CA ILE A 262 9.78 -15.20 24.05
C ILE A 262 8.78 -15.75 23.01
N GLY A 263 8.19 -14.85 22.22
CA GLY A 263 7.19 -15.17 21.19
C GLY A 263 5.81 -15.59 21.72
N ARG A 264 5.59 -15.62 23.06
CA ARG A 264 4.33 -15.97 23.71
C ARG A 264 3.78 -17.36 23.34
N ILE A 265 4.65 -18.23 22.83
CA ILE A 265 4.32 -19.60 22.41
C ILE A 265 4.15 -20.53 23.63
N GLY A 266 4.73 -20.17 24.78
CA GLY A 266 4.54 -20.81 26.08
C GLY A 266 5.70 -21.73 26.50
N PRO A 267 5.42 -22.84 27.20
CA PRO A 267 6.42 -23.54 28.03
C PRO A 267 7.56 -24.18 27.23
N VAL A 268 7.38 -24.42 25.93
CA VAL A 268 8.42 -25.03 25.08
C VAL A 268 9.55 -24.03 24.81
N SER A 269 9.22 -22.81 24.37
CA SER A 269 10.23 -21.77 24.12
C SER A 269 10.87 -21.29 25.43
N GLU A 270 10.05 -21.14 26.48
CA GLU A 270 10.54 -20.83 27.84
C GLU A 270 11.48 -21.92 28.36
N GLY A 271 11.13 -23.20 28.22
CA GLY A 271 11.96 -24.33 28.63
C GLY A 271 13.30 -24.37 27.91
N LEU A 272 13.32 -24.08 26.61
CA LEU A 272 14.57 -23.96 25.84
C LEU A 272 15.46 -22.83 26.38
N VAL A 273 14.88 -21.68 26.69
CA VAL A 273 15.62 -20.55 27.27
C VAL A 273 16.15 -20.89 28.67
N ILE A 274 15.34 -21.52 29.52
CA ILE A 274 15.79 -22.00 30.84
C ILE A 274 16.96 -22.97 30.69
N TRP A 275 16.90 -23.88 29.71
CA TRP A 275 17.94 -24.87 29.51
C TRP A 275 19.23 -24.27 28.96
N VAL A 276 19.15 -23.44 27.92
CA VAL A 276 20.35 -22.85 27.29
C VAL A 276 20.94 -21.74 28.15
N VAL A 277 20.12 -20.81 28.62
CA VAL A 277 20.59 -19.62 29.36
C VAL A 277 20.66 -19.92 30.85
N GLY A 278 19.58 -20.43 31.44
CA GLY A 278 19.53 -20.70 32.88
C GLY A 278 20.56 -21.74 33.31
N ILE A 279 20.48 -22.96 32.76
CA ILE A 279 21.44 -24.03 33.10
C ILE A 279 22.84 -23.68 32.60
N GLY A 280 22.98 -23.03 31.44
CA GLY A 280 24.27 -22.55 30.93
C GLY A 280 25.00 -21.62 31.91
N ILE A 281 24.30 -20.62 32.46
CA ILE A 281 24.85 -19.70 33.48
C ILE A 281 25.20 -20.46 34.76
N LEU A 282 24.34 -21.38 35.21
CA LEU A 282 24.60 -22.19 36.40
C LEU A 282 25.84 -23.07 36.24
N MET A 283 25.97 -23.77 35.11
CA MET A 283 27.14 -24.61 34.80
C MET A 283 28.43 -23.80 34.71
N PHE A 284 28.37 -22.62 34.08
CA PHE A 284 29.49 -21.70 34.06
C PHE A 284 29.90 -21.26 35.47
N GLY A 285 28.94 -20.92 36.33
CA GLY A 285 29.19 -20.55 37.73
C GLY A 285 29.83 -21.68 38.53
N VAL A 286 29.32 -22.91 38.39
CA VAL A 286 29.88 -24.10 39.05
C VAL A 286 31.32 -24.35 38.60
N PHE A 287 31.59 -24.31 37.29
CA PHE A 287 32.93 -24.49 36.75
C PHE A 287 33.90 -23.39 37.23
N TRP A 288 33.46 -22.13 37.22
CA TRP A 288 34.26 -21.01 37.68
C TRP A 288 34.63 -21.12 39.15
N MET A 289 33.67 -21.45 40.02
CA MET A 289 33.92 -21.67 41.44
C MET A 289 34.83 -22.88 41.67
N GLY A 290 34.61 -23.98 40.95
CA GLY A 290 35.45 -25.17 41.02
C GLY A 290 36.89 -24.94 40.57
N SER A 291 37.11 -24.07 39.58
CA SER A 291 38.46 -23.74 39.09
C SER A 291 39.29 -22.86 40.04
N LYS A 292 38.64 -22.25 41.04
CA LYS A 292 39.27 -21.40 42.06
C LYS A 292 39.47 -22.10 43.42
N ALA A 293 38.96 -23.33 43.56
CA ALA A 293 39.16 -24.19 44.74
C ALA A 293 40.37 -25.09 44.52
#